data_AF-A7S7I2-F1
#
_entry.id   AF-A7S7I2-F1
#
_cell.length_a   1.000
_cell.length_b   1.000
_cell.length_c   1.000
_cell.angle_alpha   90.00
_cell.angle_beta   90.00
_cell.angle_gamma   90.00
#
_symmetry.space_group_name_H-M   'P 1'
#
loop_
_entity.id
_entity.type
_entity.pdbx_description
1 polymer ?
#
loop_
_entity_poly.entity_id
_entity_poly.type
_entity_poly.pdbx_seq_one_letter_code
_entity_poly.pdbx_strand_id
1 'polypeptide(L)'
;MPRSKKCDKILTELWAHEDSWAFVRPVDRKQCPEYYKQIANPMDLSIVKEKLHSYQYHSVVEFVRDMNLIFSNCKDFNKPGSTILEEGLRLEELFKQLLYDNFPGIEEVIQSEELMESSL
;
A
#
# COMPACT_ATOMS: atom_id res chain seq x y z
N MET A 1 -4.76 17.27 -10.11
CA MET A 1 -4.22 17.73 -8.81
C MET A 1 -2.76 17.29 -8.67
N PRO A 2 -1.81 18.15 -8.25
CA PRO A 2 -0.38 17.80 -8.17
C PRO A 2 -0.07 16.58 -7.28
N ARG A 3 -0.85 16.35 -6.22
CA ARG A 3 -0.70 15.19 -5.31
C ARG A 3 -0.94 13.85 -6.03
N SER A 4 -1.98 13.78 -6.86
CA SER A 4 -2.31 12.59 -7.65
C SER A 4 -1.18 12.18 -8.60
N LYS A 5 -0.43 13.13 -9.19
CA LYS A 5 0.71 12.82 -10.04
C LYS A 5 1.88 12.16 -9.29
N LYS A 6 2.14 12.60 -8.05
CA LYS A 6 3.20 12.02 -7.21
C LYS A 6 2.84 10.61 -6.75
N CYS A 7 1.61 10.37 -6.30
CA CYS A 7 1.12 9.02 -5.97
C CYS A 7 1.15 8.10 -7.20
N ASP A 8 0.78 8.61 -8.37
CA ASP A 8 0.80 7.85 -9.63
C ASP A 8 2.23 7.43 -10.03
N LYS A 9 3.20 8.33 -9.82
CA LYS A 9 4.63 8.03 -10.00
C LYS A 9 5.07 6.89 -9.06
N ILE A 10 4.75 6.99 -7.76
CA ILE A 10 5.07 5.93 -6.78
C ILE A 10 4.46 4.60 -7.22
N LEU A 11 3.18 4.58 -7.58
CA LEU A 11 2.52 3.35 -8.06
C LEU A 11 3.18 2.77 -9.30
N THR A 12 3.59 3.62 -10.23
CA THR A 12 4.26 3.18 -11.47
C THR A 12 5.59 2.50 -11.17
N GLU A 13 6.39 3.07 -10.26
CA GLU A 13 7.68 2.50 -9.87
C GLU A 13 7.53 1.19 -9.09
N LEU A 14 6.56 1.11 -8.17
CA LEU A 14 6.24 -0.14 -7.47
C LEU A 14 5.73 -1.23 -8.40
N TRP A 15 4.86 -0.89 -9.35
CA TRP A 15 4.32 -1.85 -10.33
C TRP A 15 5.41 -2.42 -11.22
N ALA A 16 6.45 -1.63 -11.53
CA ALA A 16 7.55 -2.05 -12.37
C ALA A 16 8.60 -2.90 -11.62
N HIS A 17 8.54 -2.95 -10.29
CA HIS A 17 9.50 -3.69 -9.47
C HIS A 17 9.32 -5.21 -9.63
N GLU A 18 10.42 -5.97 -9.63
CA GLU A 18 10.41 -7.42 -9.84
C GLU A 18 9.64 -8.19 -8.74
N ASP A 19 9.71 -7.70 -7.51
CA ASP A 19 9.01 -8.27 -6.35
C ASP A 19 7.51 -7.92 -6.28
N SER A 20 6.97 -7.18 -7.26
CA SER A 20 5.59 -6.67 -7.19
C SER A 20 4.53 -7.69 -7.62
N TRP A 21 4.91 -8.80 -8.24
CA TRP A 21 4.01 -9.70 -8.95
C TRP A 21 2.86 -10.25 -8.09
N ALA A 22 3.09 -10.49 -6.80
CA ALA A 22 2.07 -10.98 -5.87
C ALA A 22 1.09 -9.88 -5.39
N PHE A 23 1.42 -8.61 -5.64
CA PHE A 23 0.71 -7.43 -5.11
C PHE A 23 0.02 -6.60 -6.20
N VAL A 24 0.26 -6.90 -7.50
CA VAL A 24 -0.37 -6.17 -8.61
C VAL A 24 -1.86 -6.47 -8.80
N ARG A 25 -2.36 -7.56 -8.24
CA ARG A 25 -3.75 -8.01 -8.36
C ARG A 25 -4.27 -8.58 -7.03
N PRO A 26 -5.59 -8.61 -6.82
CA PRO A 26 -6.16 -9.24 -5.64
C PRO A 26 -5.76 -10.71 -5.54
N VAL A 27 -5.54 -11.19 -4.31
CA VAL A 27 -5.34 -12.61 -4.04
C VAL A 27 -6.55 -13.39 -4.55
N ASP A 28 -6.34 -14.43 -5.35
CA ASP A 28 -7.45 -15.21 -5.91
C ASP A 28 -8.18 -15.98 -4.79
N ARG A 29 -9.43 -15.61 -4.52
CA ARG A 29 -10.28 -16.23 -3.49
C ARG A 29 -10.50 -17.73 -3.69
N LYS A 30 -10.56 -18.20 -4.94
CA LYS A 30 -10.74 -19.63 -5.24
C LYS A 30 -9.47 -20.42 -4.95
N GLN A 31 -8.31 -19.82 -5.21
CA GLN A 31 -7.01 -20.45 -4.97
C GLN A 31 -6.56 -20.34 -3.50
N CYS A 32 -6.94 -19.26 -2.82
CA CYS A 32 -6.56 -18.98 -1.44
C CYS A 32 -7.77 -18.51 -0.60
N PRO A 33 -8.73 -19.41 -0.29
CA PRO A 33 -9.92 -19.05 0.47
C PRO A 33 -9.59 -18.64 1.91
N GLU A 34 -8.52 -19.19 2.51
CA GLU A 34 -8.08 -18.85 3.86
C GLU A 34 -7.64 -17.39 3.99
N TYR A 35 -7.12 -16.79 2.92
CA TYR A 35 -6.75 -15.37 2.90
C TYR A 35 -7.92 -14.48 3.33
N TYR A 36 -9.11 -14.73 2.76
CA TYR A 36 -10.31 -13.94 3.05
C TYR A 36 -11.01 -14.34 4.35
N LYS A 37 -10.54 -15.39 5.05
CA LYS A 37 -10.98 -15.70 6.41
C LYS A 37 -10.11 -15.01 7.46
N GLN A 38 -8.83 -14.82 7.14
CA GLN A 38 -7.84 -14.23 8.05
C GLN A 38 -7.70 -12.71 7.85
N ILE A 39 -7.70 -12.25 6.61
CA ILE A 39 -7.50 -10.85 6.25
C ILE A 39 -8.85 -10.13 6.12
N ALA A 40 -9.08 -9.19 7.04
CA ALA A 40 -10.32 -8.45 7.13
C ALA A 40 -10.51 -7.47 5.96
N ASN A 41 -9.44 -6.77 5.56
CA ASN A 41 -9.48 -5.74 4.53
C ASN A 41 -8.43 -6.03 3.44
N PRO A 42 -8.76 -6.89 2.46
CA PRO A 42 -7.90 -7.15 1.30
C PRO A 42 -7.58 -5.86 0.54
N MET A 43 -6.33 -5.71 0.08
CA MET A 43 -5.87 -4.58 -0.73
C MET A 43 -4.76 -5.02 -1.68
N ASP A 44 -4.66 -4.37 -2.83
CA ASP A 44 -3.61 -4.60 -3.84
C ASP A 44 -3.38 -3.35 -4.70
N LEU A 45 -2.28 -3.32 -5.45
CA LEU A 45 -1.88 -2.15 -6.24
C LEU A 45 -2.89 -1.79 -7.33
N SER A 46 -3.67 -2.75 -7.87
CA SER A 46 -4.69 -2.43 -8.86
C SER A 46 -5.89 -1.71 -8.25
N ILE A 47 -6.29 -2.07 -7.02
CA ILE A 47 -7.32 -1.35 -6.27
C ILE A 47 -6.81 0.06 -5.92
N VAL A 48 -5.58 0.20 -5.41
CA VAL A 48 -5.03 1.53 -5.08
C VAL A 48 -4.95 2.42 -6.33
N LYS A 49 -4.55 1.85 -7.47
CA LYS A 49 -4.52 2.56 -8.76
C LYS A 49 -5.91 3.02 -9.19
N GLU A 50 -6.93 2.15 -9.08
CA GLU A 50 -8.31 2.51 -9.38
C GLU A 50 -8.80 3.64 -8.47
N LYS A 51 -8.63 3.52 -7.15
CA LYS A 51 -8.99 4.56 -6.18
C LYS A 51 -8.31 5.89 -6.49
N LEU A 52 -7.04 5.87 -6.85
CA LEU A 52 -6.28 7.07 -7.23
C LEU A 52 -6.85 7.72 -8.50
N HIS A 53 -7.11 6.94 -9.55
CA HIS A 53 -7.57 7.45 -10.84
C HIS A 53 -9.05 7.87 -10.83
N SER A 54 -9.83 7.31 -9.90
CA SER A 54 -11.20 7.72 -9.61
C SER A 54 -11.32 8.85 -8.58
N TYR A 55 -10.21 9.48 -8.19
CA TYR A 55 -10.16 10.60 -7.24
C TYR A 55 -10.78 10.28 -5.86
N GLN A 56 -10.67 9.03 -5.40
CA GLN A 56 -11.22 8.61 -4.10
C GLN A 56 -10.32 8.98 -2.92
N TYR A 57 -9.09 9.43 -3.17
CA TYR A 57 -8.17 9.91 -2.13
C TYR A 57 -8.25 11.43 -1.99
N HIS A 58 -8.67 11.89 -0.82
CA HIS A 58 -8.76 13.31 -0.46
C HIS A 58 -7.45 13.83 0.16
N SER A 59 -6.68 12.93 0.77
CA SER A 59 -5.34 13.21 1.30
C SER A 59 -4.32 12.17 0.81
N VAL A 60 -3.03 12.51 0.91
CA VAL A 60 -1.95 11.53 0.65
C VAL A 60 -1.91 10.47 1.75
N VAL A 61 -2.37 10.80 2.96
CA VAL A 61 -2.42 9.87 4.08
C VAL A 61 -3.40 8.73 3.80
N GLU A 62 -4.56 9.00 3.19
CA GLU A 62 -5.49 7.94 2.76
C GLU A 62 -4.84 6.97 1.75
N PHE A 63 -4.06 7.48 0.81
CA PHE A 63 -3.27 6.66 -0.12
C PHE A 63 -2.22 5.82 0.63
N VAL A 64 -1.47 6.43 1.56
CA VAL A 64 -0.45 5.74 2.37
C VAL A 64 -1.08 4.66 3.23
N ARG A 65 -2.28 4.87 3.77
CA ARG A 65 -3.01 3.86 4.55
C ARG A 65 -3.31 2.62 3.74
N ASP A 66 -3.83 2.76 2.52
CA ASP A 66 -4.08 1.59 1.66
C ASP A 66 -2.78 0.90 1.23
N MET A 67 -1.72 1.65 0.93
CA MET A 67 -0.41 1.08 0.64
C MET A 67 0.12 0.26 1.83
N ASN A 68 0.04 0.80 3.05
CA ASN A 68 0.42 0.10 4.27
C ASN A 68 -0.46 -1.12 4.55
N LEU A 69 -1.72 -1.10 4.12
CA LEU A 69 -2.63 -2.24 4.23
C LEU A 69 -2.15 -3.42 3.37
N ILE A 70 -1.62 -3.17 2.17
CA ILE A 70 -1.01 -4.24 1.33
C ILE A 70 0.12 -4.94 2.11
N PHE A 71 1.03 -4.17 2.70
CA PHE A 71 2.21 -4.73 3.39
C PHE A 71 1.87 -5.37 4.74
N SER A 72 0.94 -4.80 5.51
CA SER A 72 0.47 -5.42 6.76
C SER A 72 -0.26 -6.73 6.50
N ASN A 73 -1.18 -6.77 5.53
CA ASN A 73 -1.84 -8.02 5.13
C ASN A 73 -0.83 -9.08 4.67
N CYS A 74 0.24 -8.66 3.99
CA CYS A 74 1.32 -9.57 3.60
C CYS A 74 2.01 -10.19 4.83
N LYS A 75 2.37 -9.37 5.82
CA LYS A 75 3.01 -9.82 7.08
C LYS A 75 2.09 -10.69 7.93
N ASP A 76 0.81 -10.37 7.97
CA ASP A 76 -0.17 -11.10 8.77
C ASP A 76 -0.47 -12.47 8.18
N PHE A 77 -0.56 -12.57 6.86
CA PHE A 77 -0.93 -13.82 6.19
C PHE A 77 0.26 -14.76 5.94
N ASN A 78 1.41 -14.22 5.53
CA ASN A 78 2.52 -15.03 5.07
C ASN A 78 3.45 -15.45 6.22
N LYS A 79 3.98 -16.68 6.14
CA LYS A 79 4.89 -17.20 7.17
C LYS A 79 6.24 -16.46 7.15
N PRO A 80 6.91 -16.29 8.31
CA PRO A 80 8.28 -15.82 8.37
C PRO A 80 9.21 -16.62 7.44
N GLY A 81 10.02 -15.92 6.65
CA GLY A 81 10.95 -16.53 5.68
C GLY A 81 10.32 -17.08 4.40
N SER A 82 9.03 -16.84 4.16
CA SER A 82 8.43 -17.13 2.85
C SER A 82 8.84 -16.10 1.81
N THR A 83 8.99 -16.54 0.56
CA THR A 83 9.40 -15.66 -0.56
C THR A 83 8.49 -14.44 -0.70
N ILE A 84 7.16 -14.62 -0.64
CA ILE A 84 6.20 -13.52 -0.76
C ILE A 84 6.36 -12.50 0.36
N LEU A 85 6.66 -12.94 1.59
CA LEU A 85 6.93 -12.02 2.69
C LEU A 85 8.21 -11.23 2.44
N GLU A 86 9.29 -11.87 2.01
CA GLU A 86 10.57 -11.21 1.73
C GLU A 86 10.44 -10.21 0.56
N GLU A 87 9.72 -10.58 -0.49
CA GLU A 87 9.35 -9.70 -1.61
C GLU A 87 8.54 -8.49 -1.13
N GLY A 88 7.52 -8.73 -0.30
CA GLY A 88 6.68 -7.66 0.27
C GLY A 88 7.47 -6.69 1.14
N LEU A 89 8.44 -7.17 1.93
CA LEU A 89 9.31 -6.32 2.75
C LEU A 89 10.24 -5.44 1.90
N ARG A 90 10.80 -5.97 0.80
CA ARG A 90 11.62 -5.17 -0.13
C ARG A 90 10.78 -4.11 -0.85
N LEU A 91 9.57 -4.48 -1.27
CA LEU A 91 8.63 -3.56 -1.92
C LEU A 91 8.14 -2.46 -0.96
N GLU A 92 7.94 -2.78 0.32
CA GLU A 92 7.60 -1.81 1.36
C GLU A 92 8.75 -0.80 1.58
N GLU A 93 9.99 -1.27 1.59
CA GLU A 93 11.15 -0.38 1.74
C GLU A 93 11.27 0.59 0.56
N LEU A 94 11.11 0.08 -0.67
CA LEU A 94 11.03 0.93 -1.86
C LEU A 94 9.89 1.94 -1.75
N PHE A 95 8.70 1.52 -1.30
CA PHE A 95 7.57 2.42 -1.11
C PHE A 95 7.92 3.56 -0.13
N LYS A 96 8.56 3.27 1.00
CA LYS A 96 8.98 4.28 1.99
C LYS A 96 9.97 5.27 1.39
N GLN A 97 10.98 4.78 0.67
CA GLN A 97 11.94 5.63 -0.02
C GLN A 97 11.25 6.59 -1.01
N LEU A 98 10.41 6.04 -1.89
CA LEU A 98 9.69 6.83 -2.88
C LEU A 98 8.72 7.82 -2.23
N LEU A 99 8.08 7.44 -1.13
CA LEU A 99 7.18 8.33 -0.39
C LEU A 99 7.96 9.54 0.14
N TYR A 100 9.10 9.33 0.80
CA TYR A 100 9.94 10.40 1.32
C TYR A 100 10.47 11.32 0.20
N ASP A 101 10.97 10.75 -0.89
CA ASP A 101 11.51 11.51 -2.02
C ASP A 101 10.45 12.39 -2.71
N ASN A 102 9.21 11.89 -2.79
CA ASN A 102 8.11 12.62 -3.44
C ASN A 102 7.37 13.55 -2.47
N PHE A 103 7.38 13.27 -1.18
CA PHE A 103 6.68 14.03 -0.13
C PHE A 103 7.59 14.30 1.07
N PRO A 104 8.56 15.24 0.97
CA PRO A 104 9.36 15.62 2.13
C PRO A 104 8.47 16.12 3.29
N GLY A 105 8.73 15.63 4.51
CA GLY A 105 7.95 15.96 5.72
C GLY A 105 6.63 15.20 5.85
N ILE A 106 6.41 14.13 5.07
CA ILE A 106 5.20 13.33 5.12
C ILE A 106 4.95 12.70 6.50
N GLU A 107 5.99 12.41 7.29
CA GLU A 107 5.83 11.84 8.63
C GLU A 107 5.06 12.79 9.56
N GLU A 108 5.39 14.08 9.51
CA GLU A 108 4.70 15.12 10.30
C GLU A 108 3.23 15.24 9.89
N VAL A 109 2.94 15.12 8.59
CA VAL A 109 1.58 15.14 8.06
C VAL A 109 0.78 13.93 8.55
N ILE A 110 1.33 12.72 8.42
CA ILE A 110 0.68 11.49 8.89
C ILE A 110 0.41 11.58 10.39
N GLN A 111 1.40 11.97 11.18
CA GLN A 111 1.26 12.11 12.63
C GLN A 111 0.19 13.14 13.00
N SER A 112 0.12 14.27 12.29
CA SER A 112 -0.89 15.29 12.53
C SER A 112 -2.32 14.80 12.21
N GLU A 113 -2.51 14.07 11.12
CA GLU A 113 -3.82 13.51 10.74
C GLU A 113 -4.28 12.43 11.74
N GLU A 114 -3.39 11.55 12.18
CA GLU A 114 -3.68 10.52 13.19
C GLU A 114 -4.04 11.11 14.56
N LEU A 115 -3.35 12.18 14.98
CA LEU A 115 -3.69 12.91 16.21
C LEU A 115 -5.07 13.58 16.13
N MET A 116 -5.45 14.10 14.96
CA MET A 116 -6.79 14.67 14.77
C MET A 116 -7.87 13.58 14.85
N GLU A 117 -7.67 12.45 14.18
CA GLU A 117 -8.64 11.34 14.16
C GLU A 117 -8.84 10.68 15.53
N SER A 118 -7.78 10.57 16.33
CA SER A 118 -7.86 10.00 17.69
C SER A 118 -8.49 10.92 18.74
N SER A 119 -8.72 12.20 18.39
CA SER A 119 -9.37 13.19 19.25
C SER A 119 -10.88 13.33 19.01
N LEU A 120 -11.42 12.55 18.07
CA LEU A 120 -12.86 12.41 17.76
C LEU A 120 -13.47 11.23 18.51
#